data_AF-A0A9D6IUK5-F1
#
_entry.id   AF-A0A9D6IUK5-F1
#
_cell.length_a   1.000
_cell.length_b   1.000
_cell.length_c   1.000
_cell.angle_alpha   90.00
_cell.angle_beta   90.00
_cell.angle_gamma   90.00
#
_symmetry.space_group_name_H-M   'P 1'
#
loop_
_entity.id
_entity.type
_entity.pdbx_description
1 polymer ?
#
loop_
_entity_poly.entity_id
_entity_poly.type
_entity_poly.pdbx_seq_one_letter_code
_entity_poly.pdbx_strand_id
1 'polypeptide(L)'
;MQDKDCHGKSVEELVDGLRTHLEQGLTEQEAQERLRQHGPNELKEKPRPGFLALLWDQFNNYLVIILIIAALVSLALGEWV
;
A
#
# COMPACT_ATOMS: atom_id res chain seq x y z
N MET A 1 -4.56 19.23 5.59
CA MET A 1 -5.75 19.50 4.75
C MET A 1 -6.87 18.58 5.22
N GLN A 2 -7.70 19.08 6.13
CA GLN A 2 -8.77 18.33 6.81
C GLN A 2 -10.11 19.07 6.68
N ASP A 3 -10.28 19.76 5.57
CA ASP A 3 -11.54 20.38 5.21
C ASP A 3 -12.06 19.57 4.01
N LYS A 4 -13.03 18.69 4.25
CA LYS A 4 -13.50 17.67 3.29
C LYS A 4 -14.27 18.27 2.10
N ASP A 5 -14.64 19.54 2.17
CA ASP A 5 -15.59 20.18 1.26
C ASP A 5 -14.93 21.26 0.38
N CYS A 6 -13.75 20.98 -0.16
CA CYS A 6 -13.07 21.88 -1.10
C CYS A 6 -13.84 22.09 -2.42
N HIS A 7 -14.74 21.17 -2.77
CA HIS A 7 -15.52 21.21 -4.02
C HIS A 7 -16.67 22.23 -4.01
N GLY A 8 -17.06 22.75 -2.85
CA GLY A 8 -18.16 23.71 -2.69
C GLY A 8 -17.73 25.17 -2.48
N LYS A 9 -16.41 25.44 -2.44
CA LYS A 9 -15.84 26.76 -2.15
C LYS A 9 -15.59 27.56 -3.42
N SER A 10 -15.61 28.89 -3.32
CA SER A 10 -15.25 29.76 -4.44
C SER A 10 -13.75 29.69 -4.74
N VAL A 11 -13.35 30.14 -5.94
CA VAL A 11 -11.93 30.16 -6.33
C VAL A 11 -11.12 31.05 -5.38
N GLU A 12 -11.66 32.21 -5.01
CA GLU A 12 -11.01 33.16 -4.11
C GLU A 12 -10.78 32.56 -2.72
N GLU A 13 -11.78 31.86 -2.18
CA GLU A 13 -11.69 31.16 -0.89
C GLU A 13 -10.64 30.05 -0.91
N LEU A 14 -10.53 29.32 -2.02
CA LEU A 14 -9.52 28.28 -2.19
C LEU A 14 -8.11 28.85 -2.31
N VAL A 15 -7.95 29.96 -3.04
CA VAL A 15 -6.66 30.63 -3.24
C VAL A 15 -6.12 31.16 -1.92
N ASP A 16 -6.97 31.81 -1.11
CA ASP A 16 -6.61 32.29 0.23
C ASP A 16 -6.34 31.12 1.19
N GLY A 17 -7.24 30.13 1.22
CA GLY A 17 -7.12 28.96 2.11
C GLY A 17 -5.90 28.07 1.81
N LEU A 18 -5.53 27.91 0.53
CA LEU A 18 -4.35 27.17 0.10
C LEU A 18 -3.08 28.03 0.08
N ARG A 19 -3.21 29.34 0.34
CA ARG A 19 -2.12 30.33 0.30
C ARG A 19 -1.29 30.18 -0.98
N THR A 20 -1.94 30.30 -2.12
CA THR A 20 -1.29 30.16 -3.44
C THR A 20 -1.68 31.32 -4.33
N HIS A 21 -0.94 31.56 -5.41
CA HIS A 21 -1.34 32.52 -6.44
C HIS A 21 -1.93 31.81 -7.65
N LEU A 22 -2.92 32.45 -8.29
CA LEU A 22 -3.59 31.91 -9.49
C LEU A 22 -2.70 31.91 -10.73
N GLU A 23 -1.90 32.96 -10.92
CA GLU A 23 -1.05 33.09 -12.12
C GLU A 23 0.36 32.51 -11.91
N GLN A 24 0.94 32.75 -10.73
CA GLN A 24 2.33 32.43 -10.43
C GLN A 24 2.50 31.11 -9.68
N GLY A 25 1.41 30.56 -9.12
CA GLY A 25 1.47 29.34 -8.31
C GLY A 25 2.22 29.53 -6.99
N LEU A 26 2.90 28.47 -6.56
CA LEU A 26 3.77 28.48 -5.38
C LEU A 26 5.20 28.80 -5.78
N THR A 27 5.92 29.46 -4.88
CA THR A 27 7.37 29.59 -5.04
C THR A 27 8.07 28.25 -4.80
N GLU A 28 9.28 28.08 -5.34
CA GLU A 28 10.09 26.88 -5.13
C GLU A 28 10.33 26.59 -3.64
N GLN A 29 10.55 27.64 -2.84
CA GLN A 29 10.75 27.52 -1.40
C GLN A 29 9.49 27.00 -0.68
N GLU A 30 8.32 27.52 -1.03
CA GLU A 30 7.04 27.06 -0.46
C GLU A 30 6.70 25.64 -0.90
N ALA A 31 6.97 25.31 -2.16
CA ALA A 31 6.77 23.96 -2.68
C ALA A 31 7.66 22.95 -1.94
N GLN A 32 8.94 23.27 -1.74
CA GLN A 32 9.85 22.41 -0.97
C GLN A 32 9.43 22.28 0.49
N GLU A 33 9.02 23.38 1.14
CA GLU A 33 8.56 23.32 2.53
C GLU A 33 7.29 22.46 2.66
N ARG A 34 6.32 22.62 1.76
CA ARG A 34 5.12 21.78 1.71
C ARG A 34 5.45 20.31 1.44
N LEU A 35 6.41 20.04 0.55
CA LEU A 35 6.88 18.68 0.27
C LEU A 35 7.49 18.02 1.51
N ARG A 36 8.22 18.78 2.34
CA ARG A 36 8.76 18.27 3.62
C ARG A 36 7.67 18.01 4.65
N GLN A 37 6.63 18.84 4.68
CA GLN A 37 5.53 18.72 5.64
C GLN A 37 4.52 17.62 5.27
N HIS A 38 4.17 17.50 3.99
CA HIS A 38 3.14 16.57 3.50
C HIS A 38 3.72 15.26 2.95
N GLY A 39 5.00 15.27 2.58
CA GLY A 39 5.61 14.19 1.83
C GLY A 39 5.25 14.23 0.35
N PRO A 40 5.85 13.33 -0.45
CA PRO A 40 5.49 13.17 -1.85
C PRO A 40 4.01 12.79 -2.00
N ASN A 41 3.39 13.26 -3.08
CA ASN A 41 2.03 12.86 -3.46
C ASN A 41 2.04 11.46 -4.10
N GLU A 42 2.40 10.46 -3.30
CA GLU A 42 2.45 9.06 -3.70
C GLU A 42 1.71 8.18 -2.68
N LEU A 43 1.04 7.15 -3.19
CA LEU A 43 0.42 6.16 -2.33
C LEU A 43 1.51 5.29 -1.71
N LYS A 44 1.43 5.08 -0.40
CA LYS A 44 2.31 4.12 0.28
C LYS A 44 2.01 2.72 -0.27
N GLU A 45 2.97 2.14 -0.99
CA GLU A 45 2.88 0.74 -1.38
C GLU A 45 2.86 -0.15 -0.14
N LYS A 46 2.01 -1.18 -0.15
CA LYS A 46 2.09 -2.21 0.88
C LYS A 46 3.41 -2.98 0.68
N PRO A 47 4.13 -3.30 1.77
CA PRO A 47 5.32 -4.12 1.66
C PRO A 47 4.95 -5.44 1.01
N ARG A 48 5.70 -5.84 -0.02
CA ARG A 48 5.53 -7.16 -0.63
C ARG A 48 5.91 -8.21 0.42
N PRO A 49 5.15 -9.30 0.57
CA PRO A 49 5.55 -10.38 1.46
C PRO A 49 6.90 -10.94 1.01
N GLY A 50 7.78 -11.23 1.97
CA GLY A 50 9.08 -11.84 1.69
C GLY A 50 8.94 -13.28 1.16
N PHE A 51 10.00 -13.82 0.57
CA PHE A 51 10.02 -15.19 0.02
C PHE A 51 9.56 -16.25 1.03
N LEU A 52 10.04 -16.17 2.28
CA LEU A 52 9.65 -17.12 3.35
C LEU A 52 8.18 -16.98 3.76
N ALA A 53 7.64 -15.75 3.75
CA ALA A 53 6.23 -15.52 4.06
C ALA A 53 5.33 -16.09 2.95
N LEU A 54 5.71 -15.90 1.68
CA LEU A 54 5.03 -16.51 0.53
C LEU A 54 5.08 -18.04 0.58
N LEU A 55 6.23 -18.62 0.94
CA LEU A 55 6.38 -20.06 1.08
C LEU A 55 5.47 -20.61 2.18
N TRP A 56 5.43 -19.96 3.35
CA TRP A 56 4.57 -20.36 4.46
C TRP A 56 3.08 -20.30 4.09
N ASP A 57 2.67 -19.26 3.36
CA ASP A 57 1.29 -19.10 2.92
C ASP A 57 0.82 -20.25 2.01
N GLN A 58 1.72 -20.80 1.18
CA GLN A 58 1.44 -21.97 0.35
C GLN A 58 1.17 -23.24 1.18
N PHE A 59 1.85 -23.44 2.31
CA PHE A 59 1.61 -24.58 3.21
C PHE A 59 0.30 -24.45 4.00
N ASN A 60 -0.21 -23.24 4.20
CA ASN A 60 -1.52 -23.00 4.82
C ASN A 60 -2.70 -23.25 3.86
N ASN A 61 -2.44 -23.65 2.61
CA ASN A 61 -3.49 -23.99 1.67
C ASN A 61 -4.06 -25.39 1.97
N TYR A 62 -5.39 -25.49 2.12
CA TYR A 62 -6.09 -26.76 2.39
C TYR A 62 -5.72 -27.88 1.42
N LEU A 63 -5.58 -27.59 0.12
CA LEU A 63 -5.18 -28.58 -0.87
C LEU A 63 -3.78 -29.12 -0.61
N VAL A 64 -2.84 -28.23 -0.26
CA VAL A 64 -1.45 -28.62 0.03
C VAL A 64 -1.41 -29.50 1.28
N ILE A 65 -2.18 -29.18 2.31
CA ILE A 65 -2.28 -30.00 3.52
C ILE A 65 -2.82 -31.40 3.20
N ILE A 66 -3.87 -31.50 2.38
CA ILE A 66 -4.42 -32.80 1.94
C ILE A 66 -3.36 -33.62 1.21
N LEU A 67 -2.59 -33.00 0.30
CA LEU A 67 -1.52 -33.66 -0.43
C LEU A 67 -0.39 -34.14 0.49
N ILE A 68 -0.03 -33.34 1.50
CA ILE A 68 0.96 -33.74 2.51
C ILE A 68 0.46 -34.96 3.28
N ILE A 69 -0.79 -34.97 3.74
CA ILE A 69 -1.38 -36.11 4.45
C ILE A 69 -1.41 -37.34 3.54
N ALA A 70 -1.84 -37.20 2.28
CA ALA A 70 -1.87 -38.29 1.31
C ALA A 70 -0.47 -38.87 1.07
N ALA A 71 0.55 -38.00 0.94
CA ALA A 71 1.94 -38.42 0.81
C ALA A 71 2.45 -39.15 2.06
N LEU A 72 2.12 -38.67 3.26
CA LEU A 72 2.48 -39.34 4.52
C LEU A 72 1.83 -40.71 4.65
N VAL A 73 0.53 -40.82 4.31
CA VAL A 73 -0.19 -42.10 4.28
C VAL A 73 0.43 -43.04 3.25
N SER A 74 0.76 -42.53 2.06
CA SER A 74 1.43 -43.29 1.02
C SER A 74 2.84 -43.76 1.42
N LEU A 75 3.58 -42.96 2.19
CA LEU A 75 4.89 -43.35 2.74
C LEU A 75 4.74 -44.39 3.85
N ALA A 76 3.71 -44.26 4.70
CA ALA A 76 3.44 -45.21 5.78
C ALA A 76 2.94 -46.56 5.26
N LEU A 77 2.15 -46.55 4.18
CA LEU A 77 1.66 -47.74 3.48
C LEU A 77 2.66 -48.27 2.43
N GLY A 78 3.66 -47.47 2.08
CA GLY A 78 4.68 -47.84 1.12
C GLY A 78 5.44 -49.06 1.62
N GLU A 79 5.22 -50.19 0.94
CA GLU A 79 6.02 -51.39 1.13
C GLU A 79 7.50 -51.00 0.96
N TRP A 80 8.30 -51.28 1.99
CA TRP A 80 9.75 -51.28 1.88
C TRP A 80 10.09 -52.38 0.86
N VAL A 81 10.29 -52.01 -0.40
CA VAL A 81 10.98 -52.86 -1.36
C VAL A 81 12.48 -52.80 -1.12
#